data_AF-A0A1V5HJB3-F1
#
_entry.id   AF-A0A1V5HJB3-F1
#
_cell.length_a   1.000
_cell.length_b   1.000
_cell.length_c   1.000
_cell.angle_alpha   90.00
_cell.angle_beta   90.00
_cell.angle_gamma   90.00
#
_symmetry.space_group_name_H-M   'P 1'
#
loop_
_entity.id
_entity.type
_entity.pdbx_description
1 polymer ?
#
loop_
_entity_poly.entity_id
_entity_poly.type
_entity_poly.pdbx_seq_one_letter_code
_entity_poly.pdbx_strand_id
1 'polypeptide(L)'
;MTKYQIKKVCAEYVDILSRQGRSPARHNKASSREERLDHAMWMCGEIPSMFPDTVTGTEEFHSKKEKVMRWLGFVQGTLFAEGVRTIHEMRSDNRGEL
;
A
#
# COMPACT_ATOMS: atom_id res chain seq x y z
N MET A 1 7.81 -9.78 -1.06
CA MET A 1 7.64 -9.19 0.28
C MET A 1 6.93 -10.18 1.20
N THR A 2 7.33 -10.22 2.47
CA THR A 2 6.66 -10.93 3.57
C THR A 2 5.50 -10.09 4.13
N LYS A 3 4.63 -10.69 4.96
CA LYS A 3 3.57 -9.94 5.67
C LYS A 3 4.13 -8.78 6.49
N TYR A 4 5.24 -9.02 7.18
CA TYR A 4 5.91 -7.99 7.99
C TYR A 4 6.40 -6.82 7.13
N GLN A 5 7.04 -7.11 6.01
CA GLN A 5 7.48 -6.06 5.07
C GLN A 5 6.29 -5.26 4.53
N ILE A 6 5.19 -5.92 4.15
CA ILE A 6 3.98 -5.24 3.70
C ILE A 6 3.43 -4.32 4.78
N LYS A 7 3.34 -4.79 6.03
CA LYS A 7 2.91 -3.97 7.18
C LYS A 7 3.79 -2.73 7.37
N LYS A 8 5.12 -2.91 7.34
CA LYS A 8 6.09 -1.83 7.49
C LYS A 8 5.91 -0.77 6.39
N VAL A 9 5.84 -1.19 5.13
CA VAL A 9 5.68 -0.29 3.98
C VAL A 9 4.34 0.45 4.03
N CYS A 10 3.23 -0.24 4.32
CA CYS A 10 1.93 0.42 4.47
C CYS A 10 1.94 1.46 5.60
N ALA A 11 2.57 1.16 6.74
CA ALA A 11 2.69 2.11 7.84
C ALA A 11 3.54 3.34 7.47
N GLU A 12 4.64 3.14 6.73
CA GLU A 12 5.47 4.24 6.22
C GLU A 12 4.69 5.13 5.26
N TYR A 13 3.93 4.56 4.33
CA TYR A 13 3.11 5.35 3.40
C TYR A 13 2.00 6.11 4.12
N VAL A 14 1.39 5.53 5.15
CA VAL A 14 0.42 6.24 6.01
C VAL A 14 1.07 7.44 6.72
N ASP A 15 2.27 7.26 7.30
CA ASP A 15 3.00 8.35 7.95
C ASP A 15 3.38 9.47 6.96
N ILE A 16 3.89 9.13 5.79
CA ILE A 16 4.23 10.10 4.72
C ILE A 16 2.99 10.91 4.32
N LEU A 17 1.86 10.24 4.06
CA LEU A 17 0.62 10.91 3.66
C LEU A 17 0.04 11.75 4.79
N SER A 18 0.11 11.27 6.04
CA SER A 18 -0.33 12.02 7.21
C SER A 18 0.47 13.32 7.40
N ARG A 19 1.80 13.29 7.19
CA ARG A 19 2.65 14.50 7.22
C ARG A 19 2.32 15.51 6.13
N GLN A 20 1.66 15.08 5.05
CA GLN A 20 1.11 15.95 4.00
C GLN A 20 -0.33 16.41 4.28
N GLY A 21 -0.84 16.18 5.49
CA GLY A 21 -2.19 16.56 5.91
C GLY A 21 -3.29 15.74 5.23
N ARG A 22 -2.97 14.54 4.73
CA ARG A 22 -3.95 13.62 4.14
C ARG A 22 -4.71 12.86 5.22
N SER A 23 -5.89 12.35 4.86
CA SER A 23 -6.74 11.55 5.75
C SER A 23 -7.26 10.32 5.02
N PRO A 24 -7.36 9.14 5.68
CA PRO A 24 -7.79 7.93 5.01
C PRO A 24 -9.27 8.02 4.63
N ALA A 25 -9.58 7.94 3.34
CA ALA A 25 -10.96 7.92 2.85
C ALA A 25 -11.13 6.97 1.66
N ARG A 26 -12.24 6.22 1.62
CA ARG A 26 -12.52 5.30 0.51
C ARG A 26 -13.24 6.06 -0.62
N HIS A 27 -12.61 6.10 -1.80
CA HIS A 27 -13.19 6.70 -3.01
C HIS A 27 -13.39 5.63 -4.08
N ASN A 28 -14.63 5.45 -4.56
CA ASN A 28 -14.89 4.57 -5.72
C ASN A 28 -14.54 5.24 -7.06
N LYS A 29 -14.49 6.58 -7.07
CA LYS A 29 -14.03 7.41 -8.18
C LYS A 29 -13.25 8.57 -7.55
N ALA A 30 -11.93 8.59 -7.77
CA ALA A 30 -11.08 9.66 -7.29
C ALA A 30 -10.75 10.59 -8.46
N SER A 31 -11.20 11.84 -8.37
CA SER A 31 -11.12 12.85 -9.41
C SER A 31 -10.00 13.86 -9.16
N SER A 32 -9.73 14.17 -7.89
CA SER A 32 -8.63 15.07 -7.49
C SER A 32 -7.39 14.31 -7.00
N ARG A 33 -6.27 15.03 -6.91
CA ARG A 33 -5.03 14.52 -6.32
C ARG A 33 -5.26 14.11 -4.86
N GLU A 34 -5.98 14.94 -4.12
CA GLU A 34 -6.31 14.74 -2.71
C GLU A 34 -7.10 13.44 -2.53
N GLU A 35 -8.17 13.25 -3.31
CA GLU A 35 -8.99 12.02 -3.24
C GLU A 35 -8.19 10.77 -3.59
N ARG A 36 -7.25 10.87 -4.55
CA ARG A 36 -6.38 9.73 -4.92
C ARG A 36 -5.42 9.38 -3.78
N LEU A 37 -4.83 10.38 -3.14
CA LEU A 37 -3.91 10.20 -2.01
C LEU A 37 -4.63 9.72 -0.74
N ASP A 38 -5.80 10.28 -0.44
CA ASP A 38 -6.65 9.87 0.68
C ASP A 38 -7.13 8.42 0.48
N HIS A 39 -7.42 8.03 -0.78
CA HIS A 39 -7.74 6.63 -1.13
C HIS A 39 -6.54 5.69 -0.97
N ALA A 40 -5.35 6.10 -1.42
CA ALA A 40 -4.13 5.33 -1.24
C ALA A 40 -3.82 5.12 0.26
N MET A 41 -4.04 6.15 1.09
CA MET A 41 -3.90 6.07 2.55
C MET A 41 -4.90 5.07 3.16
N TRP A 42 -6.16 5.12 2.75
CA TRP A 42 -7.16 4.14 3.17
C TRP A 42 -6.75 2.71 2.78
N MET A 43 -6.31 2.48 1.54
CA MET A 43 -5.84 1.16 1.09
C MET A 43 -4.66 0.65 1.93
N CYS A 44 -3.73 1.52 2.32
CA CYS A 44 -2.63 1.15 3.22
C CYS A 44 -3.11 0.67 4.60
N GLY A 45 -4.23 1.21 5.10
CA GLY A 45 -4.86 0.73 6.34
C GLY A 45 -5.49 -0.66 6.19
N GLU A 46 -6.07 -0.95 5.03
CA GLU A 46 -6.78 -2.23 4.79
C GLU A 46 -5.84 -3.38 4.47
N ILE A 47 -4.82 -3.15 3.65
CA ILE A 47 -3.89 -4.18 3.12
C ILE A 47 -3.36 -5.14 4.21
N PRO A 48 -2.86 -4.66 5.37
CA PRO A 48 -2.37 -5.53 6.44
C PRO A 48 -3.35 -6.60 6.95
N SER A 49 -4.65 -6.29 6.93
CA SER A 49 -5.71 -7.19 7.42
C SER A 49 -6.06 -8.28 6.42
N MET A 50 -5.81 -8.03 5.13
CA MET A 50 -6.12 -8.96 4.03
C MET A 50 -5.11 -10.09 3.91
N PHE A 51 -3.92 -9.95 4.50
CA PHE A 51 -2.86 -10.95 4.42
C PHE A 51 -3.03 -11.99 5.54
N PRO A 52 -3.25 -13.28 5.25
CA PRO A 52 -3.46 -14.31 6.28
C PRO A 52 -2.19 -14.55 7.13
N ASP A 53 -2.36 -14.79 8.44
CA ASP A 53 -1.26 -15.10 9.38
C ASP A 53 -0.96 -16.61 9.48
N THR A 54 -1.96 -17.45 9.25
CA THR A 54 -1.96 -18.83 9.79
C THR A 54 -1.99 -19.92 8.73
N VAL A 55 -2.22 -19.60 7.46
CA VAL A 55 -2.33 -20.57 6.38
C VAL A 55 -1.39 -20.17 5.25
N THR A 56 -0.30 -20.88 5.07
CA THR A 56 0.68 -20.67 4.00
C THR A 56 0.71 -21.86 3.04
N GLY A 57 0.98 -21.62 1.75
CA GLY A 57 1.16 -22.70 0.77
C GLY A 57 -0.13 -23.33 0.22
N THR A 58 -1.30 -22.79 0.57
CA THR A 58 -2.58 -23.17 -0.03
C THR A 58 -2.92 -22.26 -1.22
N GLU A 59 -3.78 -22.74 -2.13
CA GLU A 59 -4.29 -21.92 -3.24
C GLU A 59 -4.96 -20.63 -2.75
N GLU A 60 -5.73 -20.72 -1.65
CA GLU A 60 -6.35 -19.56 -1.01
C GLU A 60 -5.31 -18.53 -0.52
N PHE A 61 -4.19 -19.00 0.06
CA PHE A 61 -3.09 -18.12 0.45
C PHE A 61 -2.50 -17.39 -0.75
N HIS A 62 -2.25 -18.11 -1.84
CA HIS A 62 -1.70 -17.53 -3.07
C HIS A 62 -2.64 -16.48 -3.67
N SER A 63 -3.94 -16.77 -3.78
CA SER A 63 -4.95 -15.84 -4.27
C SER A 63 -5.06 -14.57 -3.42
N LYS A 64 -5.08 -14.70 -2.08
CA LYS A 64 -5.09 -13.55 -1.16
C LYS A 64 -3.80 -12.73 -1.28
N LYS A 65 -2.65 -13.39 -1.36
CA LYS A 65 -1.34 -12.74 -1.54
C LYS A 65 -1.30 -11.93 -2.84
N GLU A 66 -1.77 -12.50 -3.95
CA GLU A 66 -1.84 -11.79 -5.24
C GLU A 66 -2.75 -10.57 -5.18
N LYS A 67 -3.90 -10.67 -4.51
CA LYS A 67 -4.79 -9.53 -4.28
C LYS A 67 -4.08 -8.42 -3.51
N VAL A 68 -3.39 -8.76 -2.42
CA VAL A 68 -2.61 -7.81 -1.61
C VAL A 68 -1.52 -7.14 -2.44
N MET A 69 -0.75 -7.90 -3.21
CA MET A 69 0.32 -7.34 -4.03
C MET A 69 -0.22 -6.41 -5.13
N ARG A 70 -1.39 -6.72 -5.72
CA ARG A 70 -2.05 -5.81 -6.67
C ARG A 70 -2.48 -4.50 -6.02
N TRP A 71 -3.06 -4.56 -4.82
CA TRP A 71 -3.45 -3.37 -4.06
C TRP A 71 -2.25 -2.52 -3.69
N LEU A 72 -1.16 -3.14 -3.22
CA LEU A 72 0.09 -2.43 -2.93
C LEU A 72 0.69 -1.79 -4.19
N GLY A 73 0.66 -2.50 -5.31
CA GLY A 73 1.12 -1.96 -6.60
C GLY A 73 0.29 -0.76 -7.07
N PHE A 74 -1.03 -0.78 -6.84
CA PHE A 74 -1.89 0.38 -7.10
C PHE A 74 -1.48 1.58 -6.24
N VAL A 75 -1.33 1.39 -4.92
CA VAL A 75 -0.88 2.43 -3.99
C VAL A 75 0.45 3.02 -4.45
N GLN A 76 1.44 2.18 -4.75
CA GLN A 76 2.76 2.61 -5.23
C GLN A 76 2.67 3.39 -6.55
N GLY A 77 1.83 2.93 -7.48
CA GLY A 77 1.54 3.66 -8.71
C GLY A 77 0.95 5.05 -8.46
N THR A 78 0.01 5.15 -7.52
CA THR A 78 -0.58 6.45 -7.12
C THR A 78 0.47 7.37 -6.48
N LEU A 79 1.27 6.87 -5.53
CA LEU A 79 2.32 7.66 -4.89
C LEU A 79 3.34 8.19 -5.89
N PHE A 80 3.70 7.38 -6.89
CA PHE A 80 4.59 7.80 -7.97
C PHE A 80 3.95 8.86 -8.87
N ALA A 81 2.73 8.61 -9.35
CA ALA A 81 2.03 9.52 -10.26
C ALA A 81 1.81 10.92 -9.64
N GLU A 82 1.59 10.98 -8.33
CA GLU A 82 1.36 12.23 -7.60
C GLU A 82 2.65 12.88 -7.05
N GLY A 83 3.82 12.33 -7.38
CA GLY A 83 5.13 12.86 -6.99
C GLY A 83 5.45 12.70 -5.50
N VAL A 84 4.80 11.77 -4.80
CA VAL A 84 5.03 11.51 -3.36
C VAL A 84 6.25 10.60 -3.15
N ARG A 85 6.48 9.65 -4.05
CA ARG A 85 7.64 8.74 -4.02
C ARG A 85 8.24 8.58 -5.40
N THR A 86 9.53 8.33 -5.44
CA THR A 86 10.26 7.93 -6.65
C THR A 86 10.25 6.41 -6.83
N ILE A 87 10.47 5.95 -8.06
CA ILE A 87 10.66 4.51 -8.35
C ILE A 87 11.84 3.94 -7.55
N HIS A 88 12.88 4.74 -7.32
CA HIS A 88 14.06 4.29 -6.58
C HIS A 88 13.72 3.99 -5.11
N GLU A 89 13.03 4.91 -4.43
CA GLU A 89 12.59 4.71 -3.05
C GLU A 89 11.66 3.49 -2.92
N MET A 90 10.68 3.35 -3.81
CA MET A 90 9.76 2.21 -3.77
C MET A 90 10.46 0.86 -4.05
N ARG A 91 11.51 0.85 -4.86
CA ARG A 91 12.35 -0.35 -5.03
C ARG A 91 13.06 -0.71 -3.73
N SER A 92 13.55 0.30 -3.00
CA SER A 92 14.15 0.11 -1.67
C SER A 92 13.15 -0.49 -0.68
N ASP A 93 11.93 0.07 -0.63
CA ASP A 93 10.83 -0.40 0.22
C ASP A 93 10.52 -1.88 -0.01
N ASN A 94 10.50 -2.28 -1.29
CA ASN A 94 10.18 -3.64 -1.70
C ASN A 94 11.30 -4.65 -1.38
N ARG A 95 12.57 -4.22 -1.38
CA ARG A 95 13.73 -5.05 -1.01
C ARG A 95 13.87 -5.21 0.50
N GLY A 96 13.33 -4.27 1.29
CA GLY A 96 13.44 -4.28 2.74
C GLY A 96 14.80 -3.76 3.26
N GLU A 97 15.51 -2.97 2.45
CA GLU A 97 16.80 -2.34 2.78
C GLU A 97 16.62 -1.07 3.65
N LEU A 98 15.72 -1.12 4.64
CA LEU A 98 15.44 -0.04 5.59
C LEU A 98 15.91 -0.40 7.00
#